data_AF-A0A183G717-F1
#
_entry.id   AF-A0A183G717-F1
#
_cell.length_a   1.000
_cell.length_b   1.000
_cell.length_c   1.000
_cell.angle_alpha   90.00
_cell.angle_beta   90.00
_cell.angle_gamma   90.00
#
_symmetry.space_group_name_H-M   'P 1'
#
loop_
_entity.id
_entity.type
_entity.pdbx_description
1 polymer ?
#
loop_
_entity_poly.entity_id
_entity_poly.type
_entity_poly.pdbx_seq_one_letter_code
_entity_poly.pdbx_strand_id
1 'polypeptide(L)'
;MATTATNFNYHVPFDVGSIMLYTSTTGSANNKPTVLPVDPLHRNTLGSPFISFYDFLLLNRHYNCTEKCKPKSSAQCAVGGFPHPRNCSKCICPGGYGGPLCKHRPSGCGSVLTATPVASTFKDILGNKSLGRTLREDFSKCHYWIKAPKGKKVEIKLLHFSAGMESDGCRIGGVEIKTQADQRLTGYRFCSKDNLNTTLVSPHSVVPIITYNRAYYTKTVIQYRHL
;
A
#
# COMPACT_ATOMS: atom_id res chain seq x y z
N MET A 1 20.31 -18.00 3.09
CA MET A 1 19.86 -17.15 1.96
C MET A 1 19.50 -18.07 0.80
N ALA A 2 18.30 -17.97 0.24
CA ALA A 2 17.92 -18.78 -0.91
C ALA A 2 18.75 -18.36 -2.14
N THR A 3 19.32 -19.32 -2.86
CA THR A 3 20.03 -19.06 -4.12
C THR A 3 19.02 -19.08 -5.28
N THR A 4 19.36 -18.47 -6.41
CA THR A 4 18.57 -18.61 -7.65
C THR A 4 18.49 -20.05 -8.16
N ALA A 5 19.37 -20.94 -7.68
CA ALA A 5 19.36 -22.36 -8.01
C ALA A 5 18.25 -23.15 -7.28
N THR A 6 17.74 -22.65 -6.14
CA THR A 6 16.71 -23.34 -5.34
C THR A 6 15.42 -22.53 -5.17
N ASN A 7 15.39 -21.28 -5.65
CA ASN A 7 14.21 -20.43 -5.60
C ASN A 7 14.13 -19.59 -6.88
N PHE A 8 13.13 -19.90 -7.71
CA PHE A 8 12.82 -19.12 -8.91
C PHE A 8 11.66 -18.18 -8.65
N ASN A 9 11.96 -16.92 -8.36
CA ASN A 9 10.99 -15.86 -8.07
C ASN A 9 10.73 -14.93 -9.27
N TYR A 10 11.14 -15.32 -10.48
CA TYR A 10 10.95 -14.53 -11.71
C TYR A 10 11.48 -13.09 -11.62
N HIS A 11 12.53 -12.83 -10.83
CA HIS A 11 13.04 -11.48 -10.54
C HIS A 11 12.00 -10.53 -9.90
N VAL A 12 11.02 -11.09 -9.19
CA VAL A 12 10.09 -10.33 -8.36
C VAL A 12 10.71 -10.13 -6.97
N PRO A 13 10.85 -8.87 -6.48
CA PRO A 13 11.38 -8.63 -5.16
C PRO A 13 10.41 -9.11 -4.07
N PHE A 14 10.94 -9.31 -2.87
CA PHE A 14 10.12 -9.66 -1.71
C PHE A 14 9.25 -8.47 -1.28
N ASP A 15 7.94 -8.71 -1.14
CA ASP A 15 6.98 -7.72 -0.66
C ASP A 15 6.51 -8.09 0.75
N VAL A 16 6.86 -7.25 1.74
CA VAL A 16 6.50 -7.46 3.15
C VAL A 16 4.99 -7.42 3.38
N GLY A 17 4.23 -6.83 2.45
CA GLY A 17 2.77 -6.81 2.48
C GLY A 17 2.11 -7.90 1.65
N SER A 18 2.86 -8.90 1.17
CA SER A 18 2.28 -10.07 0.51
C SER A 18 1.24 -10.76 1.40
N ILE A 19 0.13 -11.20 0.78
CA ILE A 19 -0.90 -11.99 1.48
C ILE A 19 -0.36 -13.33 1.99
N MET A 20 0.73 -13.81 1.38
CA MET A 20 1.36 -15.09 1.73
C MET A 20 2.31 -14.97 2.92
N LEU A 21 2.59 -13.75 3.40
CA LEU A 21 3.52 -13.55 4.50
C LEU A 21 2.79 -13.61 5.86
N TYR A 22 3.31 -14.46 6.74
CA TYR A 22 2.79 -14.65 8.09
C TYR A 22 2.84 -13.39 8.96
N THR A 23 2.05 -13.41 10.04
CA THR A 23 2.07 -12.35 11.05
C THR A 23 3.37 -12.37 11.85
N SER A 24 3.70 -11.25 12.51
CA SER A 24 4.91 -11.16 13.34
C SER A 24 4.91 -12.15 14.52
N THR A 25 3.73 -12.58 14.94
CA THR A 25 3.48 -13.46 16.10
C THR A 25 3.23 -14.93 15.73
N THR A 26 3.32 -15.32 14.46
CA THR A 26 3.02 -16.69 14.01
C THR A 26 3.93 -17.71 14.69
N GLY A 27 3.34 -18.75 15.29
CA GLY A 27 4.06 -19.79 16.03
C GLY A 27 4.53 -19.38 17.43
N SER A 28 4.10 -18.22 17.94
CA SER A 28 4.45 -17.76 19.29
C SER A 28 3.64 -18.45 20.38
N ALA A 29 4.31 -18.92 21.44
CA ALA A 29 3.66 -19.49 22.63
C ALA A 29 3.29 -18.43 23.70
N ASN A 30 3.83 -17.21 23.58
CA ASN A 30 3.69 -16.14 24.57
C ASN A 30 3.27 -14.80 23.95
N ASN A 31 2.72 -14.82 22.74
CA ASN A 31 2.32 -13.65 21.95
C ASN A 31 3.44 -12.64 21.64
N LYS A 32 4.71 -13.00 21.84
CA LYS A 32 5.85 -12.18 21.41
C LYS A 32 6.16 -12.41 19.93
N PRO A 33 6.72 -11.41 19.23
CA PRO A 33 7.12 -11.57 17.84
C PRO A 33 8.16 -12.70 17.66
N THR A 34 7.93 -13.58 16.69
CA THR A 34 8.85 -14.64 16.25
C THR A 34 9.57 -14.25 14.96
N VAL A 35 8.97 -13.35 14.17
CA VAL A 35 9.54 -12.80 12.93
C VAL A 35 9.39 -11.29 12.96
N LEU A 36 10.48 -10.57 12.66
CA LEU A 36 10.51 -9.12 12.56
C LEU A 36 11.05 -8.70 11.20
N PRO A 37 10.49 -7.63 10.60
CA PRO A 37 11.05 -7.08 9.38
C PRO A 37 12.37 -6.36 9.67
N VAL A 38 13.26 -6.35 8.69
CA VAL A 38 14.53 -5.60 8.76
C VAL A 38 14.27 -4.11 8.95
N ASP A 39 13.27 -3.57 8.25
CA ASP A 39 12.74 -2.23 8.48
C ASP A 39 11.58 -2.29 9.50
N PRO A 40 11.77 -1.79 10.74
CA PRO A 40 10.75 -1.86 11.79
C PRO A 40 9.42 -1.18 11.43
N LEU A 41 9.42 -0.22 10.50
CA LEU A 41 8.20 0.46 10.05
C LEU A 41 7.22 -0.48 9.34
N HIS A 42 7.70 -1.64 8.88
CA HIS A 42 6.87 -2.69 8.29
C HIS A 42 6.28 -3.67 9.31
N ARG A 43 6.48 -3.47 10.62
CA ARG A 43 6.01 -4.42 11.64
C ARG A 43 4.52 -4.72 11.52
N ASN A 44 3.68 -3.68 11.39
CA ASN A 44 2.23 -3.84 11.22
C ASN A 44 1.82 -4.20 9.77
N THR A 45 2.76 -4.20 8.80
CA THR A 45 2.51 -4.65 7.43
C THR A 45 2.49 -6.18 7.32
N LEU A 46 3.27 -6.90 8.16
CA LEU A 46 3.31 -8.36 8.21
C LEU A 46 1.95 -8.99 8.50
N GLY A 47 1.56 -10.07 7.82
CA GLY A 47 0.25 -10.70 8.00
C GLY A 47 -0.89 -10.00 7.26
N SER A 48 -0.55 -9.26 6.20
CA SER A 48 -1.43 -8.51 5.30
C SER A 48 -2.71 -9.26 4.92
N PRO A 49 -3.90 -8.62 4.96
CA PRO A 49 -5.13 -9.18 4.42
C PRO A 49 -5.31 -8.92 2.92
N PHE A 50 -4.32 -8.32 2.25
CA PHE A 50 -4.43 -7.88 0.86
C PHE A 50 -3.42 -8.58 -0.04
N ILE A 51 -3.87 -8.98 -1.22
CA ILE A 51 -3.00 -9.39 -2.32
C ILE A 51 -2.18 -8.18 -2.76
N SER A 52 -0.85 -8.29 -2.69
CA SER A 52 0.07 -7.24 -3.12
C SER A 52 0.18 -7.19 -4.65
N PHE A 53 0.69 -6.08 -5.19
CA PHE A 53 0.95 -5.99 -6.63
C PHE A 53 1.97 -7.05 -7.08
N TYR A 54 2.95 -7.37 -6.24
CA TYR A 54 3.95 -8.37 -6.56
C TYR A 54 3.45 -9.80 -6.48
N ASP A 55 2.47 -10.10 -5.62
CA ASP A 55 1.77 -11.39 -5.67
C ASP A 55 1.11 -11.58 -7.05
N PHE A 56 0.42 -10.55 -7.54
CA PHE A 56 -0.17 -10.57 -8.87
C PHE A 56 0.88 -10.73 -9.97
N LEU A 57 1.97 -9.97 -9.92
CA LEU A 57 3.01 -10.04 -10.94
C LEU A 57 3.70 -11.41 -10.97
N LEU A 58 4.02 -11.97 -9.80
CA LEU A 58 4.64 -13.28 -9.66
C LEU A 58 3.77 -14.37 -10.28
N LEU A 59 2.48 -14.42 -9.92
CA LEU A 59 1.53 -15.38 -10.50
C LEU A 59 1.37 -15.20 -12.01
N ASN A 60 1.28 -13.96 -12.49
CA ASN A 60 1.13 -13.70 -13.92
C ASN A 60 2.39 -14.07 -14.71
N ARG A 61 3.59 -13.98 -14.13
CA ARG A 61 4.82 -14.49 -14.74
C ARG A 61 4.88 -16.00 -14.69
N HIS A 62 4.49 -16.62 -13.57
CA HIS A 62 4.50 -18.07 -13.41
C HIS A 62 3.63 -18.80 -14.44
N TYR A 63 2.45 -18.25 -14.75
CA TYR A 63 1.52 -18.80 -15.73
C TYR A 63 1.62 -18.17 -17.14
N ASN A 64 2.72 -17.47 -17.44
CA ASN A 64 2.98 -16.80 -18.72
C ASN A 64 1.85 -15.84 -19.18
N CYS A 65 1.06 -15.30 -18.26
CA CYS A 65 -0.01 -14.35 -18.57
C CYS A 65 0.55 -13.04 -19.13
N THR A 66 1.73 -12.61 -18.68
CA THR A 66 2.39 -11.38 -19.16
C THR A 66 2.77 -11.44 -20.64
N GLU A 67 2.89 -12.63 -21.22
CA GLU A 67 3.28 -12.83 -22.63
C GLU A 67 2.10 -12.71 -23.60
N LYS A 68 0.85 -12.75 -23.08
CA LYS A 68 -0.36 -12.64 -23.90
C LYS A 68 -0.49 -11.28 -24.60
N CYS A 69 0.18 -10.25 -24.07
CA CYS A 69 0.12 -8.90 -24.60
C CYS A 69 1.43 -8.54 -25.30
N LYS A 70 1.36 -8.29 -26.62
CA LYS A 70 2.52 -7.91 -27.44
C LYS A 70 3.06 -6.54 -27.01
N PRO A 71 4.35 -6.40 -26.64
CA PRO A 71 4.89 -5.16 -26.08
C PRO A 71 4.68 -3.91 -26.96
N LYS A 72 4.77 -4.06 -28.29
CA LYS A 72 4.69 -2.94 -29.24
C LYS A 72 3.27 -2.38 -29.43
N SER A 73 2.23 -3.18 -29.21
CA SER A 73 0.83 -2.80 -29.48
C SER A 73 -0.02 -2.71 -28.22
N SER A 74 0.56 -2.96 -27.05
CA SER A 74 -0.14 -2.96 -25.76
C SER A 74 0.06 -1.64 -25.02
N ALA A 75 -0.78 -1.43 -24.01
CA ALA A 75 -0.74 -0.28 -23.13
C ALA A 75 0.64 -0.09 -22.47
N GLN A 76 1.14 1.15 -22.52
CA GLN A 76 2.39 1.53 -21.86
C GLN A 76 2.08 1.96 -20.42
N CYS A 77 2.24 1.01 -19.50
CA CYS A 77 1.88 1.18 -18.09
C CYS A 77 2.88 2.04 -17.34
N ALA A 78 2.39 3.06 -16.64
CA ALA A 78 3.23 3.88 -15.76
C ALA A 78 3.56 3.13 -14.45
N VAL A 79 4.58 3.63 -13.74
CA VAL A 79 4.97 3.19 -12.39
C VAL A 79 5.26 1.67 -12.31
N GLY A 80 5.69 1.09 -13.43
CA GLY A 80 6.03 -0.33 -13.53
C GLY A 80 4.83 -1.28 -13.36
N GLY A 81 3.61 -0.82 -13.68
CA GLY A 81 2.47 -1.70 -13.97
C GLY A 81 2.71 -2.58 -15.19
N PHE A 82 1.81 -3.52 -15.46
CA PHE A 82 1.90 -4.42 -16.62
C PHE A 82 0.56 -4.53 -17.37
N PRO A 83 0.55 -4.80 -18.69
CA PRO A 83 -0.68 -4.94 -19.46
C PRO A 83 -1.60 -6.02 -18.89
N HIS A 84 -2.89 -5.76 -18.85
CA HIS A 84 -3.87 -6.70 -18.34
C HIS A 84 -4.02 -7.87 -19.35
N PRO A 85 -3.80 -9.13 -18.94
CA PRO A 85 -3.67 -10.26 -19.88
C PRO A 85 -4.95 -10.61 -20.64
N ARG A 86 -6.12 -10.11 -20.18
CA ARG A 86 -7.41 -10.24 -20.89
C ARG A 86 -7.82 -8.99 -21.66
N ASN A 87 -7.06 -7.89 -21.53
CA ASN A 87 -7.31 -6.63 -22.23
C ASN A 87 -6.01 -5.83 -22.29
N CYS A 88 -5.24 -6.03 -23.35
CA CYS A 88 -3.90 -5.45 -23.51
C CYS A 88 -3.90 -3.92 -23.67
N SER A 89 -5.06 -3.28 -23.81
CA SER A 89 -5.20 -1.82 -23.87
C SER A 89 -5.34 -1.18 -22.48
N LYS A 90 -5.33 -1.97 -21.41
CA LYS A 90 -5.37 -1.51 -20.01
C LYS A 90 -4.23 -2.13 -19.19
N CYS A 91 -3.89 -1.50 -18.08
CA CYS A 91 -2.86 -1.94 -17.16
C CYS A 91 -3.43 -2.49 -15.86
N ILE A 92 -2.72 -3.47 -15.28
CA ILE A 92 -2.77 -3.79 -13.86
C ILE A 92 -1.79 -2.85 -13.16
N CYS A 93 -2.28 -2.10 -12.18
CA CYS A 93 -1.56 -1.01 -11.54
C CYS A 93 -1.09 -1.35 -10.14
N PRO A 94 0.07 -0.83 -9.71
CA PRO A 94 0.45 -0.81 -8.30
C PRO A 94 -0.61 -0.17 -7.41
N GLY A 95 -0.70 -0.62 -6.15
CA GLY A 95 -1.62 -0.06 -5.17
C GLY A 95 -1.48 1.46 -5.05
N GLY A 96 -2.61 2.18 -5.06
CA GLY A 96 -2.63 3.63 -5.05
C GLY A 96 -2.48 4.30 -6.42
N TYR A 97 -2.32 3.54 -7.51
CA TYR A 97 -2.35 4.03 -8.89
C TYR A 97 -3.48 3.37 -9.69
N GLY A 98 -4.01 4.07 -10.68
CA GLY A 98 -5.16 3.63 -11.45
C GLY A 98 -5.34 4.35 -12.79
N GLY A 99 -6.51 4.12 -13.38
CA GLY A 99 -6.80 4.46 -14.77
C GLY A 99 -6.15 3.48 -15.76
N PRO A 100 -6.46 3.59 -17.06
CA PRO A 100 -6.02 2.61 -18.06
C PRO A 100 -4.50 2.41 -18.14
N LEU A 101 -3.72 3.44 -17.79
CA LEU A 101 -2.26 3.46 -17.88
C LEU A 101 -1.54 3.66 -16.53
N CYS A 102 -2.23 3.54 -15.40
CA CYS A 102 -1.66 3.79 -14.06
C CYS A 102 -1.16 5.22 -13.80
N LYS A 103 -1.68 6.20 -14.57
CA LYS A 103 -1.30 7.62 -14.48
C LYS A 103 -2.23 8.47 -13.62
N HIS A 104 -3.25 7.85 -13.02
CA HIS A 104 -4.26 8.54 -12.23
C HIS A 104 -4.37 7.95 -10.83
N ARG A 105 -4.91 8.74 -9.89
CA ARG A 105 -5.39 8.24 -8.62
C ARG A 105 -6.54 7.25 -8.90
N PRO A 106 -6.65 6.13 -8.18
CA PRO A 106 -7.80 5.25 -8.28
C PRO A 106 -9.13 6.00 -8.11
N SER A 107 -10.18 5.52 -8.78
CA SER A 107 -11.53 6.08 -8.65
C SER A 107 -12.11 5.83 -7.25
N GLY A 108 -13.21 6.51 -6.93
CA GLY A 108 -13.85 6.47 -5.61
C GLY A 108 -13.40 7.63 -4.71
N CYS A 109 -13.57 7.47 -3.41
CA CYS A 109 -13.29 8.51 -2.42
C CYS A 109 -11.79 8.84 -2.27
N GLY A 110 -11.51 9.97 -1.65
CA GLY A 110 -10.19 10.59 -1.54
C GLY A 110 -9.92 11.63 -2.63
N SER A 111 -8.75 12.25 -2.60
CA SER A 111 -8.45 13.43 -3.43
C SER A 111 -6.96 13.54 -3.78
N VAL A 112 -6.65 14.43 -4.73
CA VAL A 112 -5.28 14.87 -4.99
C VAL A 112 -5.02 16.13 -4.16
N LEU A 113 -3.99 16.11 -3.34
CA LEU A 113 -3.59 17.20 -2.45
C LEU A 113 -2.22 17.73 -2.87
N THR A 114 -2.09 19.04 -3.01
CA THR A 114 -0.82 19.68 -3.38
C THR A 114 0.00 19.97 -2.13
N ALA A 115 1.21 19.41 -2.08
CA ALA A 115 2.19 19.74 -1.06
C ALA A 115 2.84 21.11 -1.38
N THR A 116 3.11 21.88 -0.34
CA THR A 116 3.90 23.12 -0.38
C THR A 116 5.08 22.99 0.60
N PRO A 117 6.01 23.96 0.70
CA PRO A 117 7.04 23.92 1.74
C PRO A 117 6.45 24.01 3.16
N VAL A 118 5.25 24.58 3.30
CA VAL A 118 4.55 24.76 4.56
C VAL A 118 3.72 23.51 4.87
N ALA A 119 3.86 23.02 6.11
CA ALA A 119 3.13 21.85 6.58
C ALA A 119 1.61 22.06 6.50
N SER A 120 0.94 21.19 5.76
CA SER A 120 -0.52 21.13 5.62
C SER A 120 -1.04 19.82 6.20
N THR A 121 -2.31 19.78 6.60
CA THR A 121 -2.92 18.56 7.13
C THR A 121 -4.21 18.22 6.40
N PHE A 122 -4.49 16.93 6.24
CA PHE A 122 -5.82 16.47 5.87
C PHE A 122 -6.34 15.43 6.87
N LYS A 123 -7.66 15.32 6.91
CA LYS A 123 -8.40 14.37 7.75
C LYS A 123 -9.26 13.50 6.86
N ASP A 124 -9.22 12.20 7.11
CA ASP A 124 -10.11 11.22 6.51
C ASP A 124 -10.93 10.51 7.59
N ILE A 125 -12.20 10.25 7.31
CA ILE A 125 -13.10 9.44 8.13
C ILE A 125 -13.71 8.40 7.19
N LEU A 126 -13.35 7.14 7.40
CA LEU A 126 -13.73 6.05 6.52
C LEU A 126 -14.46 4.94 7.29
N GLY A 127 -15.54 4.44 6.72
CA GLY A 127 -16.43 3.45 7.33
C GLY A 127 -17.77 4.06 7.73
N ASN A 128 -18.60 3.28 8.40
CA ASN A 128 -19.94 3.67 8.79
C ASN A 128 -20.27 3.15 10.19
N LYS A 129 -20.48 4.08 11.13
CA LYS A 129 -20.84 3.77 12.53
C LYS A 129 -22.11 2.93 12.64
N SER A 130 -23.08 3.13 11.75
CA SER A 130 -24.37 2.42 11.74
C SER A 130 -24.24 0.95 11.36
N LEU A 131 -23.12 0.53 10.74
CA LEU A 131 -22.86 -0.88 10.40
C LEU A 131 -22.28 -1.68 11.59
N GLY A 132 -22.08 -1.05 12.74
CA GLY A 132 -21.55 -1.72 13.93
C GLY A 132 -20.09 -2.18 13.77
N ARG A 133 -19.67 -3.13 14.62
CA ARG A 133 -18.28 -3.64 14.68
C ARG A 133 -18.07 -4.99 13.99
N THR A 134 -19.12 -5.55 13.39
CA THR A 134 -19.01 -6.79 12.62
C THR A 134 -18.04 -6.60 11.47
N LEU A 135 -17.10 -7.53 11.31
CA LEU A 135 -16.15 -7.50 10.21
C LEU A 135 -16.91 -7.76 8.90
N ARG A 136 -16.82 -6.82 7.96
CA ARG A 136 -17.30 -7.02 6.59
C ARG A 136 -16.26 -7.82 5.80
N GLU A 137 -16.68 -8.53 4.76
CA GLU A 137 -15.73 -9.24 3.87
C GLU A 137 -14.81 -8.24 3.17
N ASP A 138 -15.42 -7.22 2.55
CA ASP A 138 -14.70 -6.19 1.82
C ASP A 138 -14.24 -5.02 2.69
N PHE A 139 -13.11 -4.44 2.28
CA PHE A 139 -12.64 -3.17 2.81
C PHE A 139 -13.16 -2.01 1.98
N SER A 140 -13.75 -1.02 2.65
CA SER A 140 -13.86 0.32 2.09
C SER A 140 -12.44 0.91 1.98
N LYS A 141 -12.12 1.56 0.87
CA LYS A 141 -10.81 2.19 0.63
C LYS A 141 -10.97 3.59 0.05
N CYS A 142 -10.24 4.58 0.60
CA CYS A 142 -10.07 5.87 -0.05
C CYS A 142 -8.60 6.04 -0.46
N HIS A 143 -8.41 6.68 -1.62
CA HIS A 143 -7.08 6.85 -2.20
C HIS A 143 -6.78 8.34 -2.29
N TYR A 144 -5.65 8.76 -1.73
CA TYR A 144 -5.16 10.12 -1.79
C TYR A 144 -3.82 10.16 -2.49
N TRP A 145 -3.55 11.23 -3.23
CA TRP A 145 -2.24 11.54 -3.77
C TRP A 145 -1.73 12.83 -3.19
N ILE A 146 -0.61 12.79 -2.49
CA ILE A 146 0.13 14.00 -2.16
C ILE A 146 1.08 14.29 -3.31
N LYS A 147 0.87 15.42 -4.00
CA LYS A 147 1.69 15.84 -5.15
C LYS A 147 2.55 17.04 -4.79
N ALA A 148 3.84 16.92 -5.04
CA ALA A 148 4.81 18.02 -5.02
C ALA A 148 5.24 18.37 -6.45
N PRO A 149 5.88 19.54 -6.65
CA PRO A 149 6.56 19.85 -7.90
C PRO A 149 7.58 18.77 -8.29
N LYS A 150 7.79 18.57 -9.60
CA LYS A 150 8.71 17.54 -10.11
C LYS A 150 10.11 17.73 -9.51
N GLY A 151 10.70 16.63 -9.01
CA GLY A 151 12.04 16.63 -8.42
C GLY A 151 12.07 16.96 -6.92
N LYS A 152 10.94 17.39 -6.34
CA LYS A 152 10.81 17.59 -4.89
C LYS A 152 10.46 16.29 -4.19
N LYS A 153 10.98 16.14 -2.96
CA LYS A 153 10.65 15.05 -2.04
C LYS A 153 9.41 15.42 -1.24
N VAL A 154 8.68 14.42 -0.75
CA VAL A 154 7.48 14.65 0.06
C VAL A 154 7.69 14.06 1.44
N GLU A 155 7.53 14.89 2.47
CA GLU A 155 7.50 14.47 3.86
C GLU A 155 6.05 14.24 4.29
N ILE A 156 5.79 13.10 4.92
CA ILE A 156 4.49 12.68 5.45
C ILE A 156 4.66 12.37 6.94
N LYS A 157 3.73 12.84 7.77
CA LYS A 157 3.69 12.50 9.21
C LYS A 157 2.29 12.06 9.62
N LEU A 158 2.19 10.90 10.24
CA LEU A 158 0.92 10.41 10.78
C LEU A 158 0.63 11.10 12.13
N LEU A 159 -0.35 12.00 12.15
CA LEU A 159 -0.70 12.75 13.38
C LEU A 159 -1.74 12.02 14.23
N HIS A 160 -2.66 11.29 13.60
CA HIS A 160 -3.73 10.60 14.31
C HIS A 160 -4.22 9.37 13.55
N PHE A 161 -4.55 8.33 14.32
CA PHE A 161 -5.31 7.19 13.86
C PHE A 161 -6.25 6.71 14.97
N SER A 162 -7.41 6.15 14.61
CA SER A 162 -8.36 5.59 15.57
C SER A 162 -7.74 4.46 16.40
N ALA A 163 -7.96 4.51 17.72
CA ALA A 163 -7.53 3.45 18.64
C ALA A 163 -8.35 2.16 18.47
N GLY A 164 -7.82 1.04 18.97
CA GLY A 164 -8.51 -0.25 18.98
C GLY A 164 -8.54 -0.97 17.62
N MET A 165 -7.70 -0.55 16.68
CA MET A 165 -7.55 -1.14 15.35
C MET A 165 -6.26 -1.95 15.20
N GLU A 166 -5.44 -1.95 16.26
CA GLU A 166 -4.12 -2.56 16.28
C GLU A 166 -4.22 -4.07 16.15
N SER A 167 -3.54 -4.58 15.13
CA SER A 167 -3.42 -6.00 14.83
C SER A 167 -2.25 -6.20 13.87
N ASP A 168 -1.66 -7.39 13.88
CA ASP A 168 -0.75 -7.80 12.81
C ASP A 168 -1.50 -7.69 11.46
N GLY A 169 -0.86 -7.07 10.47
CA GLY A 169 -1.40 -6.86 9.13
C GLY A 169 -2.43 -5.74 9.03
N CYS A 170 -2.73 -5.04 10.13
CA CYS A 170 -3.81 -4.04 10.22
C CYS A 170 -5.14 -4.55 9.66
N ARG A 171 -5.57 -5.73 10.10
CA ARG A 171 -6.65 -6.51 9.49
C ARG A 171 -8.06 -5.89 9.62
N ILE A 172 -8.26 -4.90 10.47
CA ILE A 172 -9.58 -4.25 10.70
C ILE A 172 -9.67 -2.91 9.96
N GLY A 173 -8.61 -2.11 10.03
CA GLY A 173 -8.50 -0.84 9.37
C GLY A 173 -7.11 -0.25 9.59
N GLY A 174 -6.68 0.58 8.65
CA GLY A 174 -5.34 1.14 8.66
C GLY A 174 -5.14 2.21 7.61
N VAL A 175 -3.95 2.76 7.59
CA VAL A 175 -3.46 3.62 6.51
C VAL A 175 -2.19 3.04 5.92
N GLU A 176 -2.15 2.88 4.61
CA GLU A 176 -0.96 2.54 3.86
C GLU A 176 -0.34 3.81 3.26
N ILE A 177 0.94 4.06 3.56
CA ILE A 177 1.69 5.23 3.08
C ILE A 177 2.87 4.74 2.23
N LYS A 178 2.85 5.08 0.94
CA LYS A 178 3.83 4.58 -0.04
C LYS A 178 4.95 5.58 -0.28
N THR A 179 5.96 5.56 0.57
CA THR A 179 7.13 6.46 0.52
C THR A 179 8.42 5.78 0.05
N GLN A 180 8.35 4.48 -0.28
CA GLN A 180 9.52 3.73 -0.73
C GLN A 180 9.94 4.12 -2.15
N ALA A 181 11.21 3.86 -2.49
CA ALA A 181 11.73 4.10 -3.84
C ALA A 181 11.00 3.26 -4.91
N ASP A 182 10.71 1.99 -4.62
CA ASP A 182 9.86 1.17 -5.48
C ASP A 182 8.38 1.32 -5.10
N GLN A 183 7.66 2.14 -5.86
CA GLN A 183 6.23 2.39 -5.66
C GLN A 183 5.34 1.17 -5.99
N ARG A 184 5.91 0.06 -6.47
CA ARG A 184 5.19 -1.21 -6.67
C ARG A 184 5.01 -2.00 -5.37
N LEU A 185 5.94 -1.86 -4.42
CA LEU A 185 5.89 -2.55 -3.12
C LEU A 185 4.73 -2.05 -2.26
N THR A 186 4.21 -2.90 -1.39
CA THR A 186 3.28 -2.47 -0.34
C THR A 186 3.91 -1.36 0.52
N GLY A 187 3.12 -0.32 0.80
CA GLY A 187 3.51 0.78 1.67
C GLY A 187 3.70 0.37 3.13
N TYR A 188 4.17 1.31 3.95
CA TYR A 188 4.08 1.17 5.40
C TYR A 188 2.63 1.21 5.82
N ARG A 189 2.17 0.21 6.59
CA ARG A 189 0.80 0.16 7.11
C ARG A 189 0.80 0.48 8.58
N PHE A 190 0.00 1.47 8.95
CA PHE A 190 -0.14 1.91 10.32
C PHE A 190 -1.58 1.78 10.79
N CYS A 191 -1.74 1.24 11.99
CA CYS A 191 -3.01 1.05 12.68
C CYS A 191 -2.89 1.09 14.21
N SER A 192 -1.68 1.36 14.74
CA SER A 192 -1.39 1.46 16.16
C SER A 192 -1.07 2.91 16.55
N LYS A 193 -1.27 3.21 17.85
CA LYS A 193 -0.84 4.48 18.45
C LYS A 193 0.68 4.64 18.43
N ASP A 194 1.41 3.51 18.44
CA ASP A 194 2.87 3.49 18.38
C ASP A 194 3.40 4.01 17.04
N ASN A 195 2.55 4.08 16.01
CA ASN A 195 2.91 4.63 14.71
C ASN A 195 2.71 6.16 14.63
N LEU A 196 2.08 6.79 15.63
CA LEU A 196 1.85 8.23 15.62
C LEU A 196 3.16 9.00 15.69
N ASN A 197 3.17 10.18 15.07
CA ASN A 197 4.34 11.04 14.91
C ASN A 197 5.50 10.44 14.11
N THR A 198 5.32 9.26 13.51
CA THR A 198 6.26 8.72 12.51
C THR A 198 6.33 9.66 11.31
N THR A 199 7.54 10.09 10.97
CA THR A 199 7.83 10.90 9.78
C THR A 199 8.45 10.01 8.70
N LEU A 200 7.91 10.10 7.50
CA LEU A 200 8.35 9.36 6.31
C LEU A 200 8.69 10.36 5.20
N VAL A 201 9.80 10.14 4.50
CA VAL A 201 10.20 10.99 3.37
C VAL A 201 10.25 10.16 2.10
N SER A 202 9.39 10.50 1.14
CA SER A 202 9.40 9.90 -0.18
C SER A 202 10.45 10.55 -1.07
N PRO A 203 11.23 9.77 -1.83
CA PRO A 203 12.08 10.31 -2.89
C PRO A 203 11.27 10.78 -4.11
N HIS A 204 9.97 10.48 -4.18
CA HIS A 204 9.09 10.82 -5.29
C HIS A 204 8.25 12.06 -5.01
N SER A 205 7.90 12.76 -6.09
CA SER A 205 7.00 13.92 -6.03
C SER A 205 5.51 13.54 -5.97
N VAL A 206 5.17 12.24 -6.01
CA VAL A 206 3.82 11.75 -5.79
C VAL A 206 3.87 10.66 -4.73
N VAL A 207 3.08 10.82 -3.67
CA VAL A 207 2.93 9.83 -2.59
C VAL A 207 1.48 9.37 -2.51
N PRO A 208 1.19 8.11 -2.87
CA PRO A 208 -0.10 7.52 -2.59
C PRO A 208 -0.28 7.25 -1.09
N ILE A 209 -1.46 7.60 -0.59
CA ILE A 209 -1.94 7.26 0.74
C ILE A 209 -3.27 6.53 0.57
N ILE A 210 -3.40 5.36 1.20
CA ILE A 210 -4.58 4.50 1.08
C ILE A 210 -5.12 4.27 2.47
N THR A 211 -6.26 4.88 2.79
CA THR A 211 -6.98 4.55 4.02
C THR A 211 -7.93 3.41 3.74
N TYR A 212 -8.09 2.49 4.69
CA TYR A 212 -8.98 1.36 4.53
C TYR A 212 -9.61 0.93 5.85
N ASN A 213 -10.83 0.41 5.76
CA ASN A 213 -11.63 -0.02 6.90
C ASN A 213 -12.63 -1.11 6.48
N ARG A 214 -12.81 -2.15 7.31
CA ARG A 214 -13.87 -3.15 7.14
C ARG A 214 -14.81 -3.28 8.35
N ALA A 215 -14.63 -2.49 9.39
CA ALA A 215 -15.51 -2.51 10.57
C ALA A 215 -15.67 -1.12 11.18
N TYR A 216 -16.91 -0.76 11.56
CA TYR A 216 -17.24 0.52 12.17
C TYR A 216 -16.72 1.69 11.32
N TYR A 217 -15.92 2.58 11.89
CA TYR A 217 -15.19 3.62 11.15
C TYR A 217 -13.81 3.86 11.77
N THR A 218 -12.93 4.47 10.97
CA THR A 218 -11.60 4.95 11.38
C THR A 218 -11.44 6.41 10.98
N LYS A 219 -10.74 7.17 11.82
CA LYS A 219 -10.30 8.53 11.55
C LYS A 219 -8.78 8.54 11.39
N THR A 220 -8.31 9.15 10.31
CA THR A 220 -6.88 9.32 10.01
C THR A 220 -6.59 10.81 9.85
N VAL A 221 -5.52 11.31 10.46
CA VAL A 221 -5.02 12.68 10.23
C VAL A 221 -3.56 12.61 9.83
N ILE A 222 -3.24 13.20 8.69
CA ILE A 222 -1.89 13.20 8.12
C ILE A 222 -1.46 14.63 7.86
N GLN A 223 -0.24 14.93 8.27
CA GLN A 223 0.49 16.12 7.87
C GLN A 223 1.38 15.81 6.69
N TYR A 224 1.51 16.76 5.77
CA TYR A 224 2.36 16.63 4.60
C TYR A 224 2.96 17.98 4.20
N ARG A 225 4.14 17.94 3.60
CA ARG A 225 4.83 19.07 2.94
C ARG A 225 5.81 18.53 1.91
N HIS A 226 6.35 19.39 1.06
CA HIS A 226 7.49 19.03 0.22
C HIS A 226 8.80 19.62 0.77
N LEU A 227 9.91 18.97 0.42
CA LEU A 227 11.28 19.38 0.70
C LEU A 227 11.96 19.79 -0.61
#